data_AF-A0A3R7WR15-F1
#
_entry.id   AF-A0A3R7WR15-F1
#
_cell.length_a   1.000
_cell.length_b   1.000
_cell.length_c   1.000
_cell.angle_alpha   90.00
_cell.angle_beta   90.00
_cell.angle_gamma   90.00
#
_symmetry.space_group_name_H-M   'P 1'
#
loop_
_entity.id
_entity.type
_entity.pdbx_description
1 polymer ?
#
loop_
_entity_poly.entity_id
_entity_poly.type
_entity_poly.pdbx_seq_one_letter_code
_entity_poly.pdbx_strand_id
1 'polypeptide(L)'
;MHANAFRNLNDADSATAEVDAIPRVGPAVSGYRPITPIGEAAQGSWPTIKRGFIVPMFDGMLPIGISLIQELRRLGNHDLVQVYHCLGELSALSLRLLHRADSYVEVVDVCADMVAQDKLTWHEAKRFRNFFIKPLALVHTRLDEVILLDADDILFVDPATLWDVDAYHATGTLFFYDREIVENTFLRLKYSYVDPLLGHVTEENTLQQLFRLFEFHRFGLAKPAAPSVRTQSSLAFTNQSAHEQDSSIVVVDKRRHDRAMDVLWFLITDWRFRFPMYSWGDKENFWLAYELSQSPYSFSPYAATAAGNVQPHDPTTVCGEIAHFFPSSSPNTTLLHINGNALINPYTKTNAFNGYDKSFRPSKLDMLLQMVPTHVAPPRDRSPTPIVQPNASCPQECLYQRGVQAMTSAQQRTLVRRIHDTFAVAADVDAETPALSRKKWELLGAMPSMDAATKYIDIVNDVLPGWDATPGPDKFFFVLLVRKGSVGIYTHEDDMAPVEVYKLAGYTIRVKSEKRRPHQFKVEHATLTPIRLCVSSLREMNEWITAFSQAIDACNASDTIRGDSNHVV
;
A
#
# COMPACT_ATOMS: atom_id res chain seq x y z
N MET A 1 4.59 13.83 -17.49
CA MET A 1 3.75 14.38 -16.40
C MET A 1 4.19 13.90 -15.00
N HIS A 2 5.43 13.44 -14.81
CA HIS A 2 5.90 12.89 -13.51
C HIS A 2 6.70 13.86 -12.64
N ALA A 3 7.10 15.04 -13.15
CA ALA A 3 7.84 16.04 -12.36
C ALA A 3 7.01 16.69 -11.24
N ASN A 4 5.67 16.68 -11.34
CA ASN A 4 4.79 17.25 -10.31
C ASN A 4 4.47 16.29 -9.16
N ALA A 5 4.87 15.01 -9.23
CA ALA A 5 4.68 14.05 -8.15
C ALA A 5 5.63 14.30 -6.96
N PHE A 6 6.78 14.94 -7.21
CA PHE A 6 7.79 15.22 -6.18
C PHE A 6 7.43 16.41 -5.27
N ARG A 7 6.52 17.31 -5.68
CA ARG A 7 6.11 18.46 -4.86
C ARG A 7 5.00 18.14 -3.86
N ASN A 8 4.13 17.19 -4.18
CA ASN A 8 2.97 16.85 -3.33
C ASN A 8 3.28 15.80 -2.24
N LEU A 9 4.53 15.36 -2.12
CA LEU A 9 4.98 14.52 -0.99
C LEU A 9 4.92 15.26 0.35
N ASN A 10 4.90 16.60 0.31
CA ASN A 10 4.97 17.44 1.51
C ASN A 10 3.58 17.80 2.08
N ASP A 11 2.49 17.75 1.31
CA ASP A 11 1.23 18.39 1.74
C ASP A 11 0.30 17.50 2.58
N ALA A 12 0.66 16.23 2.81
CA ALA A 12 -0.07 15.38 3.76
C ALA A 12 0.48 15.42 5.19
N ASP A 13 1.65 16.03 5.41
CA ASP A 13 2.29 16.18 6.73
C ASP A 13 2.98 17.57 6.92
N SER A 14 2.75 18.56 6.04
CA SER A 14 3.28 19.93 6.20
C SER A 14 2.50 20.76 7.21
N ALA A 15 2.46 20.31 8.46
CA ALA A 15 2.54 21.26 9.55
C ALA A 15 3.96 21.83 9.50
N THR A 16 4.08 23.12 9.21
CA THR A 16 5.33 23.89 9.23
C THR A 16 6.15 23.54 10.47
N ALA A 17 7.21 22.73 10.31
CA ALA A 17 8.19 22.50 11.34
C ALA A 17 9.05 23.76 11.45
N GLU A 18 8.71 24.64 12.38
CA GLU A 18 9.68 25.56 12.94
C GLU A 18 10.88 24.76 13.43
N VAL A 19 12.07 25.23 13.07
CA VAL A 19 13.35 24.67 13.48
C VAL A 19 13.49 24.91 14.99
N ASP A 20 12.95 24.00 15.79
CA ASP A 20 13.14 24.03 17.24
C ASP A 20 13.38 22.62 17.81
N ALA A 21 14.53 22.51 18.48
CA ALA A 21 15.00 21.48 19.42
C ALA A 21 14.89 19.99 19.00
N ILE A 22 16.06 19.32 19.01
CA ILE A 22 16.20 17.85 19.07
C ILE A 22 15.16 17.29 20.08
N PRO A 23 14.26 16.38 19.67
CA PRO A 23 13.28 15.81 20.58
C PRO A 23 13.97 15.19 21.81
N ARG A 24 13.56 15.60 23.01
CA ARG A 24 14.11 15.05 24.25
C ARG A 24 13.86 13.55 24.31
N VAL A 25 14.93 12.79 24.52
CA VAL A 25 14.91 11.35 24.81
C VAL A 25 13.99 11.13 26.01
N GLY A 26 12.95 10.31 25.84
CA GLY A 26 12.06 9.91 26.93
C GLY A 26 12.81 9.21 28.07
N PRO A 27 12.23 9.11 29.27
CA PRO A 27 12.90 8.47 30.41
C PRO A 27 13.31 7.04 30.06
N ALA A 28 14.50 6.64 30.51
CA ALA A 28 15.06 5.32 30.30
C ALA A 28 14.09 4.24 30.81
N VAL A 29 13.47 3.50 29.87
CA VAL A 29 12.67 2.32 30.20
C VAL A 29 13.64 1.24 30.67
N SER A 30 13.45 0.73 31.89
CA SER A 30 14.36 -0.25 32.47
C SER A 30 14.27 -1.59 31.75
N GLY A 31 15.39 -2.01 31.14
CA GLY A 31 15.60 -3.34 30.58
C GLY A 31 14.95 -3.57 29.21
N TYR A 32 15.67 -4.28 28.33
CA TYR A 32 15.12 -4.78 27.08
C TYR A 32 13.96 -5.72 27.38
N ARG A 33 12.79 -5.40 26.82
CA ARG A 33 11.63 -6.27 26.79
C ARG A 33 11.44 -6.69 25.34
N PRO A 34 11.65 -7.96 24.99
CA PRO A 34 11.25 -8.46 23.69
C PRO A 34 9.79 -8.11 23.44
N ILE A 35 9.42 -7.88 22.18
CA ILE A 35 8.01 -7.90 21.81
C ILE A 35 7.51 -9.25 22.27
N THR A 36 6.50 -9.24 23.13
CA THR A 36 5.81 -10.48 23.49
C THR A 36 5.47 -11.15 22.17
N PRO A 37 5.92 -12.40 21.92
CA PRO A 37 5.53 -13.12 20.72
C PRO A 37 4.04 -12.90 20.56
N ILE A 38 3.61 -12.53 19.35
CA ILE A 38 2.20 -12.41 19.02
C ILE A 38 1.68 -13.84 18.98
N GLY A 39 1.53 -14.39 20.19
CA GLY A 39 1.44 -15.79 20.52
C GLY A 39 -0.01 -16.17 20.60
N GLU A 40 -0.35 -17.23 19.88
CA GLU A 40 -1.60 -18.01 19.96
C GLU A 40 -2.89 -17.37 19.44
N ALA A 41 -2.98 -16.05 19.26
CA ALA A 41 -4.27 -15.39 18.99
C ALA A 41 -4.86 -15.60 17.58
N ALA A 42 -4.08 -16.03 16.58
CA ALA A 42 -4.62 -16.46 15.30
C ALA A 42 -4.45 -17.97 15.15
N GLN A 43 -5.47 -18.74 15.54
CA GLN A 43 -5.67 -20.09 15.00
C GLN A 43 -5.96 -19.94 13.50
N GLY A 44 -4.92 -19.63 12.73
CA GLY A 44 -4.98 -19.60 11.29
C GLY A 44 -5.39 -20.96 10.77
N SER A 45 -5.96 -21.01 9.57
CA SER A 45 -6.39 -22.27 8.94
C SER A 45 -5.27 -23.31 8.80
N TRP A 46 -4.01 -22.90 8.97
CA TRP A 46 -2.80 -23.70 8.79
C TRP A 46 -1.80 -23.51 9.95
N PRO A 47 -2.09 -23.99 11.16
CA PRO A 47 -1.30 -23.69 12.35
C PRO A 47 0.09 -24.36 12.37
N THR A 48 0.26 -25.44 11.60
CA THR A 48 1.52 -26.20 11.52
C THR A 48 2.48 -25.69 10.44
N ILE A 49 2.01 -24.87 9.50
CA ILE A 49 2.85 -24.31 8.44
C ILE A 49 3.73 -23.20 9.03
N LYS A 50 5.05 -23.33 8.82
CA LYS A 50 6.07 -22.39 9.31
C LYS A 50 6.80 -21.63 8.21
N ARG A 51 6.50 -21.93 6.95
CA ARG A 51 7.14 -21.31 5.80
C ARG A 51 6.08 -20.86 4.79
N GLY A 52 6.25 -19.68 4.20
CA GLY A 52 5.30 -19.18 3.20
C GLY A 52 5.55 -17.74 2.78
N PHE A 53 4.56 -17.18 2.08
CA PHE A 53 4.60 -15.85 1.50
C PHE A 53 3.74 -14.87 2.31
N ILE A 54 4.15 -13.60 2.30
CA ILE A 54 3.33 -12.47 2.78
C ILE A 54 3.11 -11.52 1.61
N VAL A 55 1.85 -11.20 1.33
CA VAL A 55 1.47 -10.26 0.26
C VAL A 55 0.49 -9.25 0.84
N PRO A 56 0.90 -8.00 1.12
CA PRO A 56 -0.03 -6.98 1.57
C PRO A 56 -0.97 -6.54 0.45
N MET A 57 -2.25 -6.40 0.75
CA MET A 57 -3.28 -6.03 -0.22
C MET A 57 -4.35 -5.14 0.40
N PHE A 58 -4.95 -4.31 -0.46
CA PHE A 58 -6.22 -3.62 -0.23
C PHE A 58 -7.06 -3.74 -1.51
N ASP A 59 -8.33 -3.32 -1.49
CA ASP A 59 -9.26 -3.50 -2.61
C ASP A 59 -8.71 -3.08 -3.98
N GLY A 60 -7.97 -1.97 -4.06
CA GLY A 60 -7.41 -1.49 -5.32
C GLY A 60 -6.31 -2.39 -5.90
N MET A 61 -5.69 -3.24 -5.08
CA MET A 61 -4.66 -4.19 -5.51
C MET A 61 -5.22 -5.60 -5.74
N LEU A 62 -6.53 -5.82 -5.55
CA LEU A 62 -7.12 -7.16 -5.64
C LEU A 62 -6.84 -7.87 -6.98
N PRO A 63 -7.06 -7.24 -8.16
CA PRO A 63 -6.79 -7.92 -9.41
C PRO A 63 -5.33 -8.31 -9.59
N ILE A 64 -4.43 -7.46 -9.09
CA ILE A 64 -2.99 -7.63 -9.18
C ILE A 64 -2.53 -8.74 -8.22
N GLY A 65 -2.99 -8.76 -6.99
CA GLY A 65 -2.59 -9.78 -6.02
C GLY A 65 -3.18 -11.16 -6.31
N ILE A 66 -4.43 -11.27 -6.81
CA ILE A 66 -4.96 -12.58 -7.25
C ILE A 66 -4.16 -13.10 -8.44
N SER A 67 -3.81 -12.25 -9.41
CA SER A 67 -2.99 -12.70 -10.54
C SER A 67 -1.56 -13.07 -10.11
N LEU A 68 -1.03 -12.51 -9.02
CA LEU A 68 0.24 -12.94 -8.40
C LEU A 68 0.14 -14.37 -7.87
N ILE A 69 -0.92 -14.66 -7.13
CA ILE A 69 -1.15 -16.00 -6.59
C ILE A 69 -1.28 -17.01 -7.74
N GLN A 70 -2.01 -16.67 -8.80
CA GLN A 70 -2.11 -17.50 -10.01
C GLN A 70 -0.75 -17.73 -10.68
N GLU A 71 0.11 -16.70 -10.73
CA GLU A 71 1.47 -16.81 -11.27
C GLU A 71 2.35 -17.72 -10.43
N LEU A 72 2.33 -17.59 -9.09
CA LEU A 72 3.01 -18.50 -8.16
C LEU A 72 2.60 -19.96 -8.40
N ARG A 73 1.29 -20.24 -8.47
CA ARG A 73 0.80 -21.61 -8.71
C ARG A 73 1.24 -22.14 -10.08
N ARG A 74 1.30 -21.28 -11.09
CA ARG A 74 1.75 -21.64 -12.44
C ARG A 74 3.25 -21.96 -12.50
N LEU A 75 4.04 -21.34 -11.63
CA LEU A 75 5.46 -21.64 -11.45
C LEU A 75 5.68 -22.93 -10.63
N GLY A 76 4.61 -23.59 -10.16
CA GLY A 76 4.65 -24.83 -9.38
C GLY A 76 4.70 -24.61 -7.88
N ASN A 77 4.56 -23.37 -7.41
CA ASN A 77 4.60 -23.08 -5.98
C ASN A 77 3.28 -23.45 -5.29
N HIS A 78 3.36 -24.14 -4.16
CA HIS A 78 2.21 -24.54 -3.33
C HIS A 78 2.34 -24.11 -1.87
N ASP A 79 3.28 -23.22 -1.53
CA ASP A 79 3.37 -22.72 -0.16
C ASP A 79 2.19 -21.79 0.17
N LEU A 80 1.93 -21.65 1.47
CA LEU A 80 0.90 -20.78 2.02
C LEU A 80 1.16 -19.32 1.61
N VAL A 81 0.12 -18.62 1.18
CA VAL A 81 0.16 -17.16 0.97
C VAL A 81 -0.69 -16.48 2.04
N GLN A 82 -0.06 -15.68 2.89
CA GLN A 82 -0.76 -14.81 3.83
C GLN A 82 -0.99 -13.43 3.21
N VAL A 83 -2.24 -13.10 2.96
CA VAL A 83 -2.66 -11.78 2.47
C VAL A 83 -2.94 -10.88 3.66
N TYR A 84 -2.14 -9.84 3.81
CA TYR A 84 -2.25 -8.90 4.93
C TYR A 84 -2.98 -7.62 4.52
N HIS A 85 -3.92 -7.16 5.34
CA HIS A 85 -4.61 -5.88 5.17
C HIS A 85 -4.84 -5.17 6.52
N CYS A 86 -5.33 -3.94 6.50
CA CYS A 86 -5.48 -3.13 7.71
C CYS A 86 -6.89 -2.53 7.88
N LEU A 87 -7.57 -2.87 8.97
CA LEU A 87 -8.86 -2.29 9.40
C LEU A 87 -9.92 -2.33 8.29
N GLY A 88 -10.16 -3.49 7.68
CA GLY A 88 -11.20 -3.66 6.66
C GLY A 88 -10.90 -3.04 5.29
N GLU A 89 -9.61 -2.82 4.95
CA GLU A 89 -9.18 -2.40 3.60
C GLU A 89 -9.53 -3.38 2.47
N LEU A 90 -9.86 -4.63 2.82
CA LEU A 90 -10.43 -5.62 1.91
C LEU A 90 -11.92 -5.78 2.19
N SER A 91 -12.73 -5.51 1.17
CA SER A 91 -14.19 -5.68 1.22
C SER A 91 -14.60 -7.16 1.28
N ALA A 92 -15.85 -7.41 1.65
CA ALA A 92 -16.42 -8.76 1.62
C ALA A 92 -16.42 -9.39 0.20
N LEU A 93 -16.43 -8.58 -0.86
CA LEU A 93 -16.24 -9.08 -2.22
C LEU A 93 -14.81 -9.60 -2.41
N SER A 94 -13.83 -8.78 -2.03
CA SER A 94 -12.40 -9.08 -2.14
C SER A 94 -12.01 -10.35 -1.39
N LEU A 95 -12.49 -10.50 -0.15
CA LEU A 95 -12.27 -11.71 0.65
C LEU A 95 -12.82 -12.96 -0.04
N ARG A 96 -14.05 -12.90 -0.58
CA ARG A 96 -14.64 -14.04 -1.30
C ARG A 96 -13.87 -14.39 -2.57
N LEU A 97 -13.40 -13.40 -3.31
CA LEU A 97 -12.63 -13.61 -4.54
C LEU A 97 -11.25 -14.20 -4.24
N LEU A 98 -10.56 -13.75 -3.19
CA LEU A 98 -9.30 -14.34 -2.73
C LEU A 98 -9.46 -15.82 -2.37
N HIS A 99 -10.44 -16.15 -1.52
CA HIS A 99 -10.69 -17.54 -1.11
C HIS A 99 -11.19 -18.44 -2.25
N ARG A 100 -11.85 -17.85 -3.27
CA ARG A 100 -12.22 -18.60 -4.49
C ARG A 100 -11.00 -18.85 -5.38
N ALA A 101 -10.07 -17.89 -5.44
CA ALA A 101 -8.91 -17.98 -6.32
C ALA A 101 -7.93 -19.07 -5.90
N ASP A 102 -7.72 -19.26 -4.59
CA ASP A 102 -6.75 -20.24 -4.10
C ASP A 102 -7.10 -20.74 -2.69
N SER A 103 -6.98 -22.06 -2.49
CA SER A 103 -7.31 -22.71 -1.21
C SER A 103 -6.21 -22.59 -0.15
N TYR A 104 -5.00 -22.21 -0.55
CA TYR A 104 -3.83 -21.99 0.31
C TYR A 104 -3.57 -20.49 0.52
N VAL A 105 -4.65 -19.70 0.55
CA VAL A 105 -4.63 -18.29 0.94
C VAL A 105 -5.23 -18.13 2.33
N GLU A 106 -4.50 -17.44 3.19
CA GLU A 106 -4.96 -16.99 4.50
C GLU A 106 -5.01 -15.46 4.50
N VAL A 107 -6.14 -14.87 4.87
CA VAL A 107 -6.28 -13.41 4.93
C VAL A 107 -6.22 -12.95 6.39
N VAL A 108 -5.42 -11.92 6.67
CA VAL A 108 -5.14 -11.43 8.03
C VAL A 108 -5.35 -9.92 8.10
N ASP A 109 -6.26 -9.47 8.99
CA ASP A 109 -6.39 -8.06 9.36
C ASP A 109 -5.43 -7.74 10.52
N VAL A 110 -4.17 -7.48 10.19
CA VAL A 110 -3.13 -7.27 11.20
C VAL A 110 -3.39 -6.08 12.10
N CYS A 111 -4.05 -5.04 11.58
CA CYS A 111 -4.34 -3.87 12.36
C CYS A 111 -5.44 -4.14 13.38
N ALA A 112 -6.49 -4.87 13.00
CA ALA A 112 -7.51 -5.30 13.94
C ALA A 112 -6.91 -6.21 15.03
N ASP A 113 -6.04 -7.16 14.65
CA ASP A 113 -5.37 -8.05 15.58
C ASP A 113 -4.46 -7.30 16.56
N MET A 114 -3.67 -6.32 16.09
CA MET A 114 -2.80 -5.50 16.93
C MET A 114 -3.59 -4.60 17.90
N VAL A 115 -4.77 -4.14 17.49
CA VAL A 115 -5.67 -3.38 18.37
C VAL A 115 -6.30 -4.29 19.42
N ALA A 116 -6.78 -5.47 19.01
CA ALA A 116 -7.37 -6.45 19.93
C ALA A 116 -6.38 -6.96 20.99
N GLN A 117 -5.09 -6.94 20.69
CA GLN A 117 -4.01 -7.34 21.59
C GLN A 117 -3.41 -6.17 22.41
N ASP A 118 -4.03 -4.98 22.36
CA ASP A 118 -3.54 -3.75 23.02
C ASP A 118 -2.09 -3.39 22.65
N LYS A 119 -1.63 -3.80 21.46
CA LYS A 119 -0.28 -3.48 20.94
C LYS A 119 -0.25 -2.15 20.22
N LEU A 120 -1.36 -1.76 19.60
CA LEU A 120 -1.58 -0.46 18.96
C LEU A 120 -2.96 0.05 19.33
N THR A 121 -3.10 1.36 19.51
CA THR A 121 -4.43 1.99 19.49
C THR A 121 -5.01 1.95 18.08
N TRP A 122 -6.34 2.09 17.96
CA TRP A 122 -6.98 2.18 16.64
C TRP A 122 -6.40 3.32 15.78
N HIS A 123 -6.07 4.46 16.41
CA HIS A 123 -5.49 5.61 15.72
C HIS A 123 -4.08 5.32 15.20
N GLU A 124 -3.24 4.63 15.98
CA GLU A 124 -1.91 4.21 15.54
C GLU A 124 -1.99 3.16 14.43
N ALA A 125 -2.88 2.16 14.58
CA ALA A 125 -3.09 1.11 13.60
C ALA A 125 -3.47 1.67 12.22
N LYS A 126 -4.33 2.70 12.17
CA LYS A 126 -4.70 3.39 10.92
C LYS A 126 -3.49 3.96 10.15
N ARG A 127 -2.38 4.27 10.82
CA ARG A 127 -1.14 4.78 10.21
C ARG A 127 -0.30 3.71 9.49
N PHE A 128 -0.78 2.46 9.50
CA PHE A 128 -0.22 1.34 8.74
C PHE A 128 -0.96 1.03 7.44
N ARG A 129 -2.00 1.81 7.07
CA ARG A 129 -2.67 1.76 5.75
C ARG A 129 -1.80 2.35 4.61
N ASN A 130 -0.57 1.86 4.50
CA ASN A 130 0.47 2.30 3.57
C ASN A 130 1.59 1.25 3.56
N PHE A 131 2.74 1.58 2.96
CA PHE A 131 3.92 0.72 2.86
C PHE A 131 4.36 0.05 4.17
N PHE A 132 4.16 0.70 5.33
CA PHE A 132 4.57 0.15 6.63
C PHE A 132 3.76 -1.09 7.07
N ILE A 133 2.69 -1.46 6.36
CA ILE A 133 2.02 -2.74 6.59
C ILE A 133 2.96 -3.93 6.34
N LYS A 134 3.93 -3.81 5.43
CA LYS A 134 4.90 -4.86 5.11
C LYS A 134 5.71 -5.30 6.34
N PRO A 135 6.47 -4.40 7.00
CA PRO A 135 7.20 -4.77 8.21
C PRO A 135 6.26 -5.11 9.38
N LEU A 136 5.07 -4.50 9.47
CA LEU A 136 4.07 -4.89 10.47
C LEU A 136 3.64 -6.35 10.29
N ALA A 137 3.38 -6.77 9.05
CA ALA A 137 3.01 -8.14 8.70
C ALA A 137 4.13 -9.14 9.03
N LEU A 138 5.38 -8.78 8.73
CA LEU A 138 6.55 -9.62 9.04
C LEU A 138 6.73 -9.83 10.56
N VAL A 139 6.55 -8.76 11.36
CA VAL A 139 6.57 -8.85 12.84
C VAL A 139 5.38 -9.67 13.34
N HIS A 140 4.19 -9.52 12.75
CA HIS A 140 2.96 -10.17 13.18
C HIS A 140 2.88 -11.67 12.89
N THR A 141 3.31 -12.08 11.70
CA THR A 141 3.07 -13.44 11.18
C THR A 141 3.62 -14.54 12.09
N ARG A 142 2.91 -15.68 12.14
CA ARG A 142 3.37 -16.91 12.80
C ARG A 142 4.39 -17.71 11.99
N LEU A 143 4.58 -17.37 10.71
CA LEU A 143 5.55 -18.02 9.85
C LEU A 143 6.95 -17.68 10.34
N ASP A 144 7.87 -18.63 10.23
CA ASP A 144 9.27 -18.51 10.61
C ASP A 144 10.12 -18.11 9.40
N GLU A 145 9.95 -18.82 8.29
CA GLU A 145 10.63 -18.59 7.01
C GLU A 145 9.67 -17.90 6.03
N VAL A 146 9.94 -16.63 5.75
CA VAL A 146 9.03 -15.73 5.06
C VAL A 146 9.69 -15.19 3.80
N ILE A 147 8.96 -15.21 2.69
CA ILE A 147 9.20 -14.34 1.54
C ILE A 147 8.05 -13.32 1.51
N LEU A 148 8.35 -12.08 1.82
CA LEU A 148 7.42 -10.97 1.60
C LEU A 148 7.56 -10.52 0.15
N LEU A 149 6.43 -10.39 -0.54
CA LEU A 149 6.33 -9.95 -1.94
C LEU A 149 5.44 -8.73 -2.05
N ASP A 150 5.81 -7.84 -2.95
CA ASP A 150 4.90 -6.85 -3.49
C ASP A 150 3.87 -7.54 -4.39
N ALA A 151 2.60 -7.11 -4.28
CA ALA A 151 1.53 -7.71 -5.08
C ALA A 151 1.77 -7.55 -6.60
N ASP A 152 2.45 -6.47 -6.98
CA ASP A 152 2.74 -6.10 -8.36
C ASP A 152 4.08 -6.63 -8.90
N ASP A 153 4.74 -7.52 -8.18
CA ASP A 153 5.86 -8.27 -8.74
C ASP A 153 5.39 -9.21 -9.85
N ILE A 154 6.14 -9.22 -10.95
CA ILE A 154 5.97 -10.14 -12.08
C ILE A 154 7.13 -11.13 -12.04
N LEU A 155 6.82 -12.41 -11.80
CA LEU A 155 7.79 -13.44 -11.47
C LEU A 155 8.18 -14.26 -12.71
N PHE A 156 9.49 -14.47 -12.88
CA PHE A 156 10.04 -15.32 -13.97
C PHE A 156 10.54 -16.68 -13.47
N VAL A 157 10.72 -16.81 -12.16
CA VAL A 157 11.17 -18.01 -11.45
C VAL A 157 10.34 -18.13 -10.17
N ASP A 158 10.12 -19.35 -9.68
CA ASP A 158 9.50 -19.56 -8.37
C ASP A 158 10.36 -18.90 -7.26
N PRO A 159 9.87 -17.86 -6.57
CA PRO A 159 10.64 -17.18 -5.52
C PRO A 159 10.94 -18.09 -4.32
N ALA A 160 10.22 -19.21 -4.10
CA ALA A 160 10.56 -20.16 -3.03
C ALA A 160 11.99 -20.73 -3.16
N THR A 161 12.54 -20.76 -4.38
CA THR A 161 13.93 -21.17 -4.62
C THR A 161 14.96 -20.23 -3.99
N LEU A 162 14.55 -19.03 -3.53
CA LEU A 162 15.39 -18.13 -2.74
C LEU A 162 15.71 -18.66 -1.34
N TRP A 163 14.95 -19.62 -0.82
CA TRP A 163 15.28 -20.30 0.43
C TRP A 163 16.47 -21.26 0.29
N ASP A 164 16.84 -21.63 -0.94
CA ASP A 164 17.91 -22.59 -1.21
C ASP A 164 19.23 -21.91 -1.64
N VAL A 165 19.31 -20.57 -1.61
CA VAL A 165 20.52 -19.84 -2.01
C VAL A 165 21.51 -19.75 -0.85
N ASP A 166 22.80 -19.85 -1.16
CA ASP A 166 23.89 -19.84 -0.17
C ASP A 166 23.82 -18.64 0.78
N ALA A 167 23.47 -17.46 0.26
CA ALA A 167 23.35 -16.23 1.03
C ALA A 167 22.26 -16.33 2.12
N TYR A 168 21.14 -16.98 1.81
CA TYR A 168 20.05 -17.22 2.77
C TYR A 168 20.44 -18.29 3.77
N HIS A 169 21.05 -19.40 3.35
CA HIS A 169 21.55 -20.40 4.30
C HIS A 169 22.60 -19.83 5.26
N ALA A 170 23.46 -18.92 4.78
CA ALA A 170 24.50 -18.30 5.59
C ALA A 170 23.92 -17.42 6.71
N THR A 171 22.96 -16.54 6.41
CA THR A 171 22.50 -15.51 7.36
C THR A 171 21.05 -15.63 7.76
N GLY A 172 20.23 -16.42 7.08
CA GLY A 172 18.78 -16.46 7.25
C GLY A 172 18.07 -15.29 6.59
N THR A 173 18.77 -14.45 5.82
CA THR A 173 18.14 -13.34 5.12
C THR A 173 18.68 -13.19 3.72
N LEU A 174 17.85 -12.59 2.86
CA LEU A 174 18.27 -12.13 1.55
C LEU A 174 17.46 -10.88 1.18
N PHE A 175 18.16 -9.77 0.99
CA PHE A 175 17.60 -8.49 0.58
C PHE A 175 18.15 -8.04 -0.78
N PHE A 176 17.50 -7.06 -1.41
CA PHE A 176 17.83 -6.60 -2.76
C PHE A 176 18.19 -5.11 -2.75
N TYR A 177 19.13 -4.70 -3.60
CA TYR A 177 19.61 -3.32 -3.64
C TYR A 177 18.67 -2.41 -4.40
N ASP A 178 18.44 -1.18 -3.94
CA ASP A 178 17.73 -0.17 -4.71
C ASP A 178 18.66 0.53 -5.74
N ARG A 179 18.06 1.33 -6.63
CA ARG A 179 18.73 2.21 -7.58
C ARG A 179 19.70 3.16 -6.89
N GLU A 180 20.82 3.42 -7.54
CA GLU A 180 21.85 4.35 -7.04
C GLU A 180 21.49 5.82 -7.30
N ILE A 181 20.45 6.30 -6.61
CA ILE A 181 19.95 7.69 -6.72
C ILE A 181 20.84 8.62 -5.88
N VAL A 182 21.35 9.71 -6.48
CA VAL A 182 22.31 10.64 -5.85
C VAL A 182 21.65 11.92 -5.33
N GLU A 183 20.36 11.89 -5.04
CA GLU A 183 19.64 13.04 -4.48
C GLU A 183 20.01 13.25 -3.01
N ASN A 184 19.87 14.49 -2.52
CA ASN A 184 20.13 14.82 -1.12
C ASN A 184 18.89 14.56 -0.26
N THR A 185 18.45 13.30 -0.23
CA THR A 185 17.23 12.84 0.42
C THR A 185 17.52 11.54 1.19
N PHE A 186 16.61 11.13 2.06
CA PHE A 186 16.65 9.83 2.74
C PHE A 186 17.97 9.56 3.46
N LEU A 187 18.62 8.41 3.21
CA LEU A 187 19.85 8.02 3.88
C LEU A 187 21.02 8.99 3.61
N ARG A 188 20.94 9.77 2.53
CA ARG A 188 21.98 10.71 2.09
C ARG A 188 21.81 12.12 2.64
N LEU A 189 20.63 12.47 3.15
CA LEU A 189 20.35 13.81 3.67
C LEU A 189 21.37 14.22 4.74
N LYS A 190 21.92 15.43 4.62
CA LYS A 190 23.02 15.92 5.46
C LYS A 190 22.55 16.68 6.68
N TYR A 191 23.28 16.49 7.78
CA TYR A 191 23.13 17.23 9.03
C TYR A 191 24.49 17.64 9.56
N SER A 192 24.53 18.78 10.25
CA SER A 192 25.70 19.22 11.01
C SER A 192 25.40 19.15 12.50
N TYR A 193 26.37 18.70 13.29
CA TYR A 193 26.29 18.73 14.75
C TYR A 193 27.66 19.11 15.33
N VAL A 194 27.65 19.64 16.55
CA VAL A 194 28.91 19.87 17.29
C VAL A 194 29.29 18.58 17.98
N ASP A 195 30.44 18.02 17.62
CA ASP A 195 30.96 16.82 18.27
C ASP A 195 31.23 17.14 19.75
N PRO A 196 30.60 16.43 20.71
CA PRO A 196 30.73 16.75 22.12
C PRO A 196 32.12 16.44 22.69
N LEU A 197 32.91 15.60 22.03
CA LEU A 197 34.27 15.24 22.42
C LEU A 197 35.31 16.19 21.81
N LEU A 198 35.13 16.57 20.54
CA LEU A 198 36.09 17.40 19.79
C LEU A 198 35.73 18.90 19.82
N GLY A 199 34.48 19.25 20.11
CA GLY A 199 33.98 20.63 20.08
C GLY A 199 33.94 21.25 18.68
N HIS A 200 34.07 20.44 17.62
CA HIS A 200 34.10 20.90 16.23
C HIS A 200 32.79 20.54 15.52
N VAL A 201 32.38 21.36 14.55
CA VAL A 201 31.24 21.04 13.69
C VAL A 201 31.62 19.87 12.80
N THR A 202 30.85 18.79 12.89
CA THR A 202 30.97 17.58 12.09
C THR A 202 29.75 17.45 11.20
N GLU A 203 29.96 17.10 9.93
CA GLU A 203 28.88 16.78 9.00
C GLU A 203 28.71 15.26 8.89
N GLU A 204 27.46 14.82 8.87
CA GLU A 204 27.08 13.43 8.71
C GLU A 204 25.86 13.31 7.78
N ASN A 205 25.63 12.14 7.20
CA ASN A 205 24.36 11.83 6.53
C ASN A 205 23.36 11.16 7.49
N THR A 206 22.10 11.00 7.08
CA THR A 206 21.05 10.40 7.91
C THR A 206 21.41 9.00 8.40
N LEU A 207 22.09 8.18 7.58
CA LEU A 207 22.49 6.84 8.01
C LEU A 207 23.53 6.91 9.14
N GLN A 208 24.55 7.75 9.00
CA GLN A 208 25.57 7.99 10.04
C GLN A 208 24.93 8.56 11.31
N GLN A 209 24.01 9.52 11.17
CA GLN A 209 23.24 10.07 12.27
C GLN A 209 22.42 8.98 12.99
N LEU A 210 21.77 8.10 12.24
CA LEU A 210 21.00 6.99 12.77
C LEU A 210 21.89 6.11 13.67
N PHE A 211 23.08 5.70 13.21
CA PHE A 211 24.01 4.94 14.06
C PHE A 211 24.49 5.70 15.29
N ARG A 212 24.67 7.02 15.15
CA ARG A 212 25.10 7.86 16.27
C ARG A 212 24.01 7.94 17.35
N LEU A 213 22.75 8.07 16.94
CA LEU A 213 21.60 8.33 17.81
C LEU A 213 20.85 7.06 18.27
N PHE A 214 21.04 5.92 17.60
CA PHE A 214 20.29 4.71 17.90
C PHE A 214 20.51 4.21 19.34
N GLU A 215 19.41 3.82 19.98
CA GLU A 215 19.35 3.44 21.40
C GLU A 215 19.72 1.95 21.61
N PHE A 216 20.94 1.53 21.28
CA PHE A 216 21.37 0.12 21.39
C PHE A 216 21.07 -0.53 22.75
N HIS A 217 21.26 0.22 23.85
CA HIS A 217 21.02 -0.24 25.21
C HIS A 217 19.55 -0.69 25.44
N ARG A 218 18.59 -0.11 24.72
CA ARG A 218 17.16 -0.49 24.76
C ARG A 218 16.93 -1.94 24.33
N PHE A 219 17.82 -2.48 23.50
CA PHE A 219 17.80 -3.84 22.99
C PHE A 219 18.78 -4.77 23.70
N GLY A 220 19.35 -4.33 24.83
CA GLY A 220 20.38 -5.08 25.54
C GLY A 220 21.71 -5.18 24.79
N LEU A 221 21.96 -4.25 23.87
CA LEU A 221 23.15 -4.21 23.04
C LEU A 221 24.11 -3.11 23.49
N ALA A 222 25.41 -3.41 23.43
CA ALA A 222 26.43 -2.37 23.49
C ALA A 222 26.49 -1.63 22.14
N LYS A 223 26.63 -0.30 22.18
CA LYS A 223 26.85 0.47 20.95
C LYS A 223 28.20 0.07 20.33
N PRO A 224 28.23 -0.37 19.06
CA PRO A 224 29.49 -0.73 18.41
C PRO A 224 30.32 0.52 18.10
N ALA A 225 31.64 0.36 17.96
CA ALA A 225 32.53 1.46 17.60
C ALA A 225 32.26 2.01 16.20
N ALA A 226 31.82 1.15 15.28
CA ALA A 226 31.41 1.48 13.93
C ALA A 226 30.33 0.47 13.46
N PRO A 227 29.57 0.79 12.40
CA PRO A 227 28.69 -0.17 11.72
C PRO A 227 29.45 -1.39 11.19
N SER A 228 28.75 -2.40 10.68
CA SER A 228 29.39 -3.53 10.00
C SER A 228 30.28 -3.08 8.83
N VAL A 229 31.30 -3.88 8.47
CA VAL A 229 32.19 -3.59 7.34
C VAL A 229 31.39 -3.38 6.06
N ARG A 230 30.36 -4.19 5.85
CA ARG A 230 29.43 -4.10 4.74
C ARG A 230 28.71 -2.74 4.72
N THR A 231 28.16 -2.31 5.85
CA THR A 231 27.49 -0.99 5.95
C THR A 231 28.47 0.16 5.76
N GLN A 232 29.67 0.09 6.34
CA GLN A 232 30.69 1.12 6.13
C GLN A 232 31.08 1.29 4.65
N SER A 233 31.07 0.19 3.89
CA SER A 233 31.35 0.19 2.45
C SER A 233 30.15 0.51 1.55
N SER A 234 28.94 0.66 2.13
CA SER A 234 27.71 0.84 1.36
C SER A 234 27.66 2.19 0.66
N LEU A 235 26.93 2.25 -0.46
CA LEU A 235 26.78 3.51 -1.20
C LEU A 235 26.01 4.55 -0.38
N ALA A 236 25.03 4.13 0.43
CA ALA A 236 24.33 5.04 1.33
C ALA A 236 25.27 5.63 2.39
N PHE A 237 26.06 4.79 3.06
CA PHE A 237 26.96 5.25 4.12
C PHE A 237 28.06 6.18 3.59
N THR A 238 28.57 5.89 2.40
CA THR A 238 29.61 6.68 1.71
C THR A 238 29.07 7.87 0.92
N ASN A 239 27.79 8.24 1.10
CA ASN A 239 27.17 9.42 0.49
C ASN A 239 27.02 9.37 -1.04
N GLN A 240 26.96 8.16 -1.60
CA GLN A 240 26.87 7.90 -3.04
C GLN A 240 25.47 7.45 -3.47
N SER A 241 24.58 7.12 -2.54
CA SER A 241 23.17 6.87 -2.82
C SER A 241 22.24 7.31 -1.68
N ALA A 242 21.01 7.73 -2.01
CA ALA A 242 19.93 8.02 -1.08
C ALA A 242 19.23 6.76 -0.55
N HIS A 243 19.42 5.62 -1.22
CA HIS A 243 18.69 4.37 -0.95
C HIS A 243 19.63 3.19 -0.91
N GLU A 244 19.37 2.24 -0.01
CA GLU A 244 20.15 1.02 0.08
C GLU A 244 19.34 -0.19 -0.41
N GLN A 245 18.11 -0.36 0.08
CA GLN A 245 17.29 -1.55 -0.17
C GLN A 245 16.04 -1.27 -1.02
N ASP A 246 15.77 -2.16 -1.98
CA ASP A 246 14.46 -2.35 -2.59
C ASP A 246 13.68 -3.41 -1.79
N SER A 247 12.41 -3.14 -1.46
CA SER A 247 11.56 -4.02 -0.64
C SER A 247 10.42 -4.68 -1.41
N SER A 248 10.58 -4.82 -2.73
CA SER A 248 9.70 -5.65 -3.57
C SER A 248 9.71 -7.11 -3.10
N ILE A 249 10.90 -7.67 -2.86
CA ILE A 249 11.09 -8.98 -2.26
C ILE A 249 11.95 -8.87 -0.99
N VAL A 250 11.49 -9.48 0.10
CA VAL A 250 12.25 -9.58 1.37
C VAL A 250 12.19 -11.02 1.87
N VAL A 251 13.35 -11.66 2.03
CA VAL A 251 13.46 -13.06 2.48
C VAL A 251 14.07 -13.12 3.89
N VAL A 252 13.38 -13.76 4.82
CA VAL A 252 13.75 -13.78 6.26
C VAL A 252 13.43 -15.12 6.92
N ASP A 253 14.37 -15.68 7.68
CA ASP A 253 14.16 -16.66 8.74
C ASP A 253 14.20 -15.96 10.10
N LYS A 254 13.03 -15.76 10.69
CA LYS A 254 12.89 -15.00 11.93
C LYS A 254 13.51 -15.70 13.13
N ARG A 255 13.52 -17.03 13.16
CA ARG A 255 14.02 -17.84 14.29
C ARG A 255 15.50 -17.61 14.57
N ARG A 256 16.25 -17.17 13.55
CA ARG A 256 17.68 -16.94 13.67
C ARG A 256 18.01 -15.61 14.34
N HIS A 257 17.09 -14.63 14.28
CA HIS A 257 17.36 -13.23 14.61
C HIS A 257 16.16 -12.54 15.29
N ASP A 258 15.66 -13.10 16.39
CA ASP A 258 14.49 -12.56 17.11
C ASP A 258 14.65 -11.07 17.47
N ARG A 259 15.87 -10.64 17.86
CA ARG A 259 16.16 -9.23 18.18
C ARG A 259 15.99 -8.31 16.98
N ALA A 260 16.21 -8.79 15.76
CA ALA A 260 15.96 -8.00 14.56
C ALA A 260 14.46 -7.66 14.42
N MET A 261 13.55 -8.56 14.82
CA MET A 261 12.11 -8.25 14.80
C MET A 261 11.74 -7.19 15.84
N ASP A 262 12.40 -7.20 17.00
CA ASP A 262 12.21 -6.17 18.02
C ASP A 262 12.68 -4.79 17.57
N VAL A 263 13.84 -4.75 16.90
CA VAL A 263 14.33 -3.50 16.30
C VAL A 263 13.41 -3.07 15.16
N LEU A 264 12.95 -3.99 14.30
CA LEU A 264 12.04 -3.68 13.19
C LEU A 264 10.76 -3.01 13.67
N TRP A 265 10.13 -3.57 14.71
CA TRP A 265 8.97 -2.97 15.35
C TRP A 265 9.24 -1.54 15.84
N PHE A 266 10.35 -1.35 16.58
CA PHE A 266 10.72 -0.02 17.06
C PHE A 266 10.95 0.97 15.91
N LEU A 267 11.57 0.52 14.81
CA LEU A 267 11.77 1.35 13.63
C LEU A 267 10.41 1.85 13.06
N ILE A 268 9.40 0.98 13.05
CA ILE A 268 8.08 1.27 12.47
C ILE A 268 7.06 1.85 13.46
N THR A 269 7.27 1.79 14.77
CA THR A 269 6.32 2.35 15.75
C THR A 269 6.83 3.60 16.44
N ASP A 270 8.14 3.85 16.44
CA ASP A 270 8.74 4.93 17.21
C ASP A 270 9.75 5.74 16.38
N TRP A 271 10.78 5.09 15.83
CA TRP A 271 11.84 5.78 15.09
C TRP A 271 11.31 6.57 13.90
N ARG A 272 10.44 5.98 13.07
CA ARG A 272 9.90 6.65 11.88
C ARG A 272 9.13 7.93 12.19
N PHE A 273 8.59 8.08 13.40
CA PHE A 273 7.88 9.28 13.80
C PHE A 273 8.81 10.35 14.38
N ARG A 274 9.95 9.95 14.94
CA ARG A 274 11.00 10.86 15.40
C ARG A 274 11.86 11.37 14.25
N PHE A 275 12.11 10.53 13.25
CA PHE A 275 12.99 10.81 12.11
C PHE A 275 12.32 10.38 10.80
N PRO A 276 11.30 11.10 10.29
CA PRO A 276 10.51 10.64 9.14
C PRO A 276 11.30 10.59 7.82
N MET A 277 12.42 11.30 7.71
CA MET A 277 13.17 11.45 6.46
C MET A 277 14.28 10.40 6.27
N TYR A 278 14.35 9.32 7.04
CA TYR A 278 15.42 8.31 6.89
C TYR A 278 15.16 7.25 5.80
N SER A 279 13.92 7.06 5.40
CA SER A 279 13.52 6.00 4.46
C SER A 279 12.38 6.48 3.57
N TRP A 280 12.34 6.02 2.32
CA TRP A 280 11.12 6.11 1.51
C TRP A 280 10.20 4.96 1.93
N GLY A 281 9.25 5.26 2.81
CA GLY A 281 8.35 4.25 3.36
C GLY A 281 9.11 3.18 4.17
N ASP A 282 8.80 1.93 3.90
CA ASP A 282 9.26 0.75 4.63
C ASP A 282 10.67 0.28 4.25
N LYS A 283 11.16 0.61 3.05
CA LYS A 283 12.22 -0.18 2.40
C LYS A 283 13.54 -0.32 3.16
N GLU A 284 13.99 0.73 3.85
CA GLU A 284 15.25 0.66 4.61
C GLU A 284 15.10 -0.06 5.97
N ASN A 285 13.86 -0.27 6.45
CA ASN A 285 13.60 -0.80 7.79
C ASN A 285 14.09 -2.24 7.96
N PHE A 286 14.00 -3.06 6.91
CA PHE A 286 14.34 -4.48 7.00
C PHE A 286 15.83 -4.65 7.28
N TRP A 287 16.71 -4.20 6.39
CA TRP A 287 18.15 -4.37 6.60
C TRP A 287 18.67 -3.57 7.81
N LEU A 288 18.12 -2.38 8.08
CA LEU A 288 18.48 -1.61 9.27
C LEU A 288 18.15 -2.36 10.56
N ALA A 289 17.04 -3.10 10.60
CA ALA A 289 16.71 -3.90 11.76
C ALA A 289 17.76 -4.97 12.07
N TYR A 290 18.34 -5.59 11.04
CA TYR A 290 19.43 -6.57 11.21
C TYR A 290 20.74 -5.90 11.61
N GLU A 291 21.13 -4.85 10.91
CA GLU A 291 22.36 -4.12 11.19
C GLU A 291 22.38 -3.53 12.62
N LEU A 292 21.28 -2.89 13.05
CA LEU A 292 21.17 -2.27 14.37
C LEU A 292 20.97 -3.29 15.50
N SER A 293 20.41 -4.47 15.20
CA SER A 293 20.35 -5.58 16.16
C SER A 293 21.66 -6.37 16.25
N GLN A 294 22.68 -6.00 15.45
CA GLN A 294 23.96 -6.70 15.32
C GLN A 294 23.79 -8.14 14.81
N SER A 295 22.74 -8.37 14.03
CA SER A 295 22.41 -9.66 13.40
C SER A 295 23.04 -9.73 11.99
N PRO A 296 23.66 -10.84 11.59
CA PRO A 296 24.18 -10.99 10.23
C PRO A 296 23.04 -10.98 9.20
N TYR A 297 23.30 -10.39 8.04
CA TYR A 297 22.34 -10.33 6.93
C TYR A 297 23.04 -10.32 5.57
N SER A 298 22.33 -10.78 4.54
CA SER A 298 22.86 -10.86 3.18
C SER A 298 22.04 -9.99 2.22
N PHE A 299 22.70 -9.44 1.21
CA PHE A 299 22.03 -8.91 0.02
C PHE A 299 22.37 -9.76 -1.18
N SER A 300 21.53 -9.69 -2.21
CA SER A 300 21.84 -10.19 -3.55
C SER A 300 23.21 -9.68 -3.99
N PRO A 301 24.04 -10.53 -4.63
CA PRO A 301 25.31 -10.08 -5.20
C PRO A 301 25.09 -9.04 -6.32
N TYR A 302 23.91 -9.03 -6.93
CA TYR A 302 23.58 -8.14 -8.02
C TYR A 302 22.86 -6.87 -7.53
N ALA A 303 23.20 -5.74 -8.15
CA ALA A 303 22.47 -4.48 -7.99
C ALA A 303 21.10 -4.52 -8.68
N ALA A 304 20.22 -3.59 -8.33
CA ALA A 304 19.01 -3.34 -9.11
C ALA A 304 19.34 -3.10 -10.59
N THR A 305 18.52 -3.70 -11.45
CA THR A 305 18.51 -3.47 -12.89
C THR A 305 17.22 -2.75 -13.31
N ALA A 306 17.12 -2.40 -14.59
CA ALA A 306 15.94 -1.81 -15.19
C ALA A 306 15.42 -2.68 -16.35
N ALA A 307 14.11 -2.89 -16.40
CA ALA A 307 13.41 -3.54 -17.50
C ALA A 307 12.49 -2.53 -18.20
N GLY A 308 12.69 -2.33 -19.49
CA GLY A 308 11.90 -1.36 -20.27
C GLY A 308 12.44 -1.15 -21.67
N ASN A 309 12.63 0.12 -22.03
CA ASN A 309 13.04 0.53 -23.37
C ASN A 309 14.44 1.15 -23.38
N VAL A 310 15.14 0.96 -24.50
CA VAL A 310 16.45 1.57 -24.74
C VAL A 310 16.27 3.05 -25.04
N GLN A 311 17.12 3.90 -24.45
CA GLN A 311 17.08 5.32 -24.76
C GLN A 311 17.60 5.60 -26.18
N PRO A 312 16.86 6.36 -27.01
CA PRO A 312 17.28 6.63 -28.38
C PRO A 312 18.64 7.35 -28.49
N HIS A 313 18.98 8.15 -27.48
CA HIS A 313 20.20 8.96 -27.43
C HIS A 313 21.35 8.28 -26.65
N ASP A 314 21.09 7.12 -26.05
CA ASP A 314 22.11 6.32 -25.37
C ASP A 314 21.74 4.82 -25.48
N PRO A 315 22.31 4.10 -26.47
CA PRO A 315 21.99 2.69 -26.72
C PRO A 315 22.53 1.74 -25.65
N THR A 316 23.17 2.25 -24.60
CA THR A 316 23.65 1.47 -23.45
C THR A 316 22.81 1.70 -22.18
N THR A 317 21.70 2.42 -22.32
CA THR A 317 20.81 2.80 -21.21
C THR A 317 19.42 2.23 -21.40
N VAL A 318 18.92 1.52 -20.38
CA VAL A 318 17.53 1.03 -20.29
C VAL A 318 16.76 1.89 -19.30
N CYS A 319 15.56 2.31 -19.66
CA CYS A 319 14.65 3.01 -18.76
C CYS A 319 13.33 2.25 -18.62
N GLY A 320 12.90 2.08 -17.38
CA GLY A 320 11.67 1.38 -17.05
C GLY A 320 11.68 0.92 -15.59
N GLU A 321 10.95 -0.15 -15.32
CA GLU A 321 10.70 -0.66 -13.98
C GLU A 321 11.95 -1.26 -13.32
N ILE A 322 11.98 -1.23 -11.97
CA ILE A 322 13.01 -1.94 -11.20
C ILE A 322 12.86 -3.44 -11.43
N ALA A 323 13.98 -4.12 -11.66
CA ALA A 323 14.01 -5.56 -11.81
C ALA A 323 15.26 -6.14 -11.13
N HIS A 324 15.21 -7.43 -10.82
CA HIS A 324 16.30 -8.13 -10.16
C HIS A 324 16.61 -9.46 -10.82
N PHE A 325 17.88 -9.81 -10.84
CA PHE A 325 18.34 -11.14 -11.25
C PHE A 325 18.38 -12.08 -10.05
N PHE A 326 18.22 -13.37 -10.34
CA PHE A 326 18.30 -14.42 -9.34
C PHE A 326 19.69 -14.41 -8.67
N PRO A 327 19.78 -14.42 -7.32
CA PRO A 327 21.04 -14.26 -6.60
C PRO A 327 21.84 -15.57 -6.59
N SER A 328 22.44 -15.90 -7.72
CA SER A 328 23.36 -17.03 -7.87
C SER A 328 24.79 -16.56 -8.09
N SER A 329 25.76 -17.44 -7.87
CA SER A 329 27.16 -17.24 -8.23
C SER A 329 27.44 -17.44 -9.72
N SER A 330 26.43 -17.80 -10.53
CA SER A 330 26.56 -18.07 -11.96
C SER A 330 26.61 -16.77 -12.78
N PRO A 331 27.54 -16.64 -13.75
CA PRO A 331 27.52 -15.51 -14.68
C PRO A 331 26.30 -15.54 -15.61
N ASN A 332 25.64 -16.69 -15.77
CA ASN A 332 24.42 -16.86 -16.56
C ASN A 332 23.19 -16.93 -15.65
N THR A 333 23.03 -15.94 -14.77
CA THR A 333 21.84 -15.84 -13.92
C THR A 333 20.59 -15.47 -14.75
N THR A 334 19.41 -15.84 -14.25
CA THR A 334 18.12 -15.52 -14.86
C THR A 334 17.49 -14.30 -14.21
N LEU A 335 16.62 -13.61 -14.93
CA LEU A 335 15.75 -12.59 -14.34
C LEU A 335 14.86 -13.27 -13.29
N LEU A 336 14.79 -12.70 -12.09
CA LEU A 336 13.95 -13.18 -10.99
C LEU A 336 12.56 -12.54 -11.08
N HIS A 337 12.51 -11.21 -11.05
CA HIS A 337 11.25 -10.46 -11.11
C HIS A 337 11.42 -9.04 -11.65
N ILE A 338 10.29 -8.43 -11.99
CA ILE A 338 10.13 -6.98 -12.26
C ILE A 338 9.06 -6.45 -11.30
N ASN A 339 9.34 -5.36 -10.58
CA ASN A 339 8.34 -4.63 -9.81
C ASN A 339 7.45 -3.84 -10.79
N GLY A 340 6.21 -4.29 -10.98
CA GLY A 340 5.50 -4.07 -12.24
C GLY A 340 4.26 -3.18 -12.17
N ASN A 341 4.03 -2.36 -11.13
CA ASN A 341 2.74 -1.63 -10.98
C ASN A 341 2.31 -0.93 -12.27
N ALA A 342 3.22 -0.18 -12.89
CA ALA A 342 2.92 0.58 -14.10
C ALA A 342 2.67 -0.30 -15.33
N LEU A 343 3.12 -1.56 -15.30
CA LEU A 343 2.99 -2.52 -16.40
C LEU A 343 1.69 -3.33 -16.36
N ILE A 344 1.14 -3.60 -15.17
CA ILE A 344 0.02 -4.55 -15.01
C ILE A 344 -1.25 -3.94 -14.44
N ASN A 345 -1.19 -2.73 -13.86
CA ASN A 345 -2.30 -2.21 -13.08
C ASN A 345 -3.52 -1.84 -13.95
N PRO A 346 -4.70 -2.44 -13.73
CA PRO A 346 -5.90 -2.16 -14.52
C PRO A 346 -6.55 -0.82 -14.14
N TYR A 347 -6.25 -0.30 -12.95
CA TYR A 347 -6.82 0.92 -12.40
C TYR A 347 -5.88 2.11 -12.57
N THR A 348 -6.42 3.33 -12.49
CA THR A 348 -5.60 4.54 -12.64
C THR A 348 -5.20 5.06 -11.27
N LYS A 349 -3.90 5.19 -11.01
CA LYS A 349 -3.40 5.76 -9.77
C LYS A 349 -3.73 7.25 -9.72
N THR A 350 -4.42 7.70 -8.67
CA THR A 350 -4.87 9.09 -8.48
C THR A 350 -4.00 9.87 -7.51
N ASN A 351 -3.26 9.20 -6.63
CA ASN A 351 -2.25 9.81 -5.77
C ASN A 351 -1.14 8.81 -5.38
N ALA A 352 -0.08 9.30 -4.73
CA ALA A 352 1.09 8.49 -4.37
C ALA A 352 0.85 7.43 -3.28
N PHE A 353 -0.20 7.60 -2.45
CA PHE A 353 -0.37 6.94 -1.14
C PHE A 353 -1.49 5.89 -1.11
N ASN A 354 -1.78 5.22 -2.24
CA ASN A 354 -2.84 4.22 -2.47
C ASN A 354 -4.17 4.76 -3.03
N GLY A 355 -4.19 5.97 -3.58
CA GLY A 355 -5.34 6.46 -4.34
C GLY A 355 -5.45 5.77 -5.70
N TYR A 356 -6.58 5.11 -5.96
CA TYR A 356 -6.90 4.52 -7.25
C TYR A 356 -8.32 4.91 -7.70
N ASP A 357 -8.43 5.33 -8.95
CA ASP A 357 -9.69 5.26 -9.70
C ASP A 357 -9.88 3.81 -10.12
N LYS A 358 -10.76 3.12 -9.38
CA LYS A 358 -11.09 1.70 -9.55
C LYS A 358 -12.05 1.43 -10.71
N SER A 359 -12.33 2.44 -11.56
CA SER A 359 -13.12 2.21 -12.78
C SER A 359 -12.40 1.22 -13.71
N PHE A 360 -13.07 0.12 -14.03
CA PHE A 360 -12.53 -0.84 -14.98
C PHE A 360 -12.64 -0.29 -16.40
N ARG A 361 -11.50 -0.22 -17.10
CA ARG A 361 -11.40 0.33 -18.46
C ARG A 361 -10.73 -0.71 -19.37
N PRO A 362 -11.51 -1.52 -20.12
CA PRO A 362 -10.97 -2.57 -20.97
C PRO A 362 -9.90 -2.07 -21.96
N SER A 363 -10.05 -0.85 -22.48
CA SER A 363 -9.09 -0.23 -23.41
C SER A 363 -7.68 -0.03 -22.83
N LYS A 364 -7.51 -0.04 -21.50
CA LYS A 364 -6.19 0.04 -20.86
C LYS A 364 -5.35 -1.21 -21.11
N LEU A 365 -5.98 -2.35 -21.41
CA LEU A 365 -5.28 -3.59 -21.73
C LEU A 365 -4.34 -3.41 -22.92
N ASP A 366 -4.87 -2.88 -24.03
CA ASP A 366 -4.10 -2.66 -25.26
C ASP A 366 -2.94 -1.68 -25.04
N MET A 367 -3.15 -0.66 -24.21
CA MET A 367 -2.10 0.29 -23.83
C MET A 367 -0.95 -0.41 -23.09
N LEU A 368 -1.26 -1.24 -22.10
CA LEU A 368 -0.23 -1.93 -21.31
C LEU A 368 0.50 -3.00 -22.13
N LEU A 369 -0.20 -3.69 -23.02
CA LEU A 369 0.41 -4.66 -23.94
C LEU A 369 1.42 -3.99 -24.89
N GLN A 370 1.18 -2.75 -25.31
CA GLN A 370 2.14 -1.98 -26.12
C GLN A 370 3.35 -1.49 -25.31
N MET A 371 3.23 -1.43 -23.99
CA MET A 371 4.29 -0.99 -23.07
C MET A 371 5.13 -2.13 -22.51
N VAL A 372 4.88 -3.38 -22.93
CA VAL A 372 5.64 -4.55 -22.48
C VAL A 372 7.15 -4.31 -22.73
N PRO A 373 7.99 -4.42 -21.68
CA PRO A 373 9.42 -4.26 -21.81
C PRO A 373 10.04 -5.12 -22.93
N THR A 374 10.91 -4.50 -23.71
CA THR A 374 11.65 -5.17 -24.78
C THR A 374 13.08 -5.53 -24.39
N HIS A 375 13.63 -4.79 -23.41
CA HIS A 375 15.02 -4.91 -22.98
C HIS A 375 15.12 -4.89 -21.45
N VAL A 376 16.22 -5.45 -20.95
CA VAL A 376 16.63 -5.40 -19.55
C VAL A 376 18.12 -5.08 -19.51
N ALA A 377 18.59 -4.32 -18.52
CA ALA A 377 20.03 -4.17 -18.33
C ALA A 377 20.64 -5.45 -17.70
N PRO A 378 21.86 -5.87 -18.09
CA PRO A 378 22.46 -7.12 -17.61
C PRO A 378 22.76 -7.09 -16.09
N PRO A 379 22.96 -8.26 -15.46
CA PRO A 379 23.35 -8.35 -14.05
C PRO A 379 24.71 -7.67 -13.82
N ARG A 380 24.85 -6.99 -12.69
CA ARG A 380 26.05 -6.20 -12.35
C ARG A 380 26.28 -6.10 -10.86
N ASP A 381 27.52 -5.83 -10.48
CA ASP A 381 27.85 -5.43 -9.12
C ASP A 381 27.35 -4.01 -8.83
N ARG A 382 26.99 -3.77 -7.57
CA ARG A 382 26.59 -2.43 -7.12
C ARG A 382 27.79 -1.49 -7.15
N SER A 383 27.60 -0.35 -7.80
CA SER A 383 28.64 0.68 -7.94
C SER A 383 27.99 2.06 -8.06
N PRO A 384 28.69 3.14 -7.71
CA PRO A 384 28.18 4.50 -7.84
C PRO A 384 27.68 4.75 -9.27
N THR A 385 26.66 5.61 -9.42
CA THR A 385 26.16 5.95 -10.74
C THR A 385 27.24 6.70 -11.56
N PRO A 386 27.44 6.36 -12.84
CA PRO A 386 28.45 7.02 -13.68
C PRO A 386 28.09 8.46 -14.04
N ILE A 387 26.81 8.84 -13.93
CA ILE A 387 26.31 10.18 -14.24
C ILE A 387 25.83 10.84 -12.96
N VAL A 388 26.57 11.86 -12.50
CA VAL A 388 26.11 12.78 -11.47
C VAL A 388 25.15 13.74 -12.14
N GLN A 389 23.85 13.61 -11.85
CA GLN A 389 22.79 14.39 -12.51
C GLN A 389 23.03 15.91 -12.35
N PRO A 390 23.30 16.66 -13.43
CA PRO A 390 23.14 18.09 -13.41
C PRO A 390 21.64 18.36 -13.58
N ASN A 391 21.01 18.96 -12.56
CA ASN A 391 19.70 19.59 -12.65
C ASN A 391 18.48 18.66 -12.80
N ALA A 392 18.48 17.45 -12.23
CA ALA A 392 17.31 16.54 -12.24
C ALA A 392 16.77 16.22 -13.66
N SER A 393 17.62 16.38 -14.70
CA SER A 393 17.26 16.18 -16.10
C SER A 393 17.21 14.70 -16.52
N CYS A 394 17.70 13.81 -15.66
CA CYS A 394 17.80 12.37 -15.90
C CYS A 394 16.70 11.65 -15.11
N PRO A 395 15.75 10.98 -15.78
CA PRO A 395 14.70 10.26 -15.09
C PRO A 395 15.28 9.14 -14.21
N GLN A 396 14.81 9.01 -12.96
CA GLN A 396 15.32 8.02 -11.99
C GLN A 396 15.06 6.56 -12.46
N GLU A 397 14.08 6.37 -13.33
CA GLU A 397 13.74 5.11 -13.99
C GLU A 397 14.81 4.65 -15.00
N CYS A 398 15.77 5.52 -15.36
CA CYS A 398 16.84 5.21 -16.31
C CYS A 398 18.11 4.70 -15.64
N LEU A 399 18.58 3.55 -16.11
CA LEU A 399 19.82 2.95 -15.67
C LEU A 399 20.94 3.25 -16.68
N TYR A 400 21.64 4.36 -16.46
CA TYR A 400 22.56 4.94 -17.43
C TYR A 400 23.85 4.14 -17.61
N GLN A 401 24.21 3.87 -18.87
CA GLN A 401 25.47 3.25 -19.27
C GLN A 401 25.75 1.92 -18.54
N ARG A 402 24.69 1.15 -18.27
CA ARG A 402 24.79 -0.17 -17.60
C ARG A 402 24.58 -1.35 -18.56
N GLY A 403 24.52 -1.08 -19.86
CA GLY A 403 24.36 -2.09 -20.89
C GLY A 403 22.91 -2.43 -21.16
N VAL A 404 22.70 -3.17 -22.25
CA VAL A 404 21.38 -3.52 -22.79
C VAL A 404 21.39 -4.98 -23.21
N GLN A 405 20.38 -5.72 -22.77
CA GLN A 405 20.11 -7.09 -23.18
C GLN A 405 18.65 -7.18 -23.65
N ALA A 406 18.41 -7.81 -24.80
CA ALA A 406 17.05 -8.09 -25.26
C ALA A 406 16.38 -9.10 -24.32
N MET A 407 15.12 -8.84 -23.96
CA MET A 407 14.32 -9.83 -23.26
C MET A 407 13.99 -10.99 -24.19
N THR A 408 14.01 -12.20 -23.64
CA THR A 408 13.61 -13.39 -24.39
C THR A 408 12.11 -13.38 -24.65
N SER A 409 11.66 -14.07 -25.71
CA SER A 409 10.24 -14.24 -25.98
C SER A 409 9.50 -14.96 -24.84
N ALA A 410 10.18 -15.78 -24.04
CA ALA A 410 9.60 -16.42 -22.87
C ALA A 410 9.30 -15.41 -21.74
N GLN A 411 10.22 -14.47 -21.48
CA GLN A 411 10.02 -13.40 -20.51
C GLN A 411 8.89 -12.46 -20.97
N GLN A 412 8.88 -12.05 -22.24
CA GLN A 412 7.80 -11.21 -22.78
C GLN A 412 6.42 -11.89 -22.70
N ARG A 413 6.35 -13.21 -22.98
CA ARG A 413 5.11 -13.97 -22.81
C ARG A 413 4.64 -14.02 -21.36
N THR A 414 5.57 -14.05 -20.40
CA THR A 414 5.24 -14.02 -18.97
C THR A 414 4.63 -12.67 -18.60
N LEU A 415 5.24 -11.57 -19.04
CA LEU A 415 4.69 -10.21 -18.88
C LEU A 415 3.28 -10.07 -19.46
N VAL A 416 3.11 -10.44 -20.74
CA VAL A 416 1.82 -10.39 -21.43
C VAL A 416 0.76 -11.22 -20.69
N ARG A 417 1.13 -12.43 -20.26
CA ARG A 417 0.22 -13.30 -19.51
C ARG A 417 -0.20 -12.66 -18.19
N ARG A 418 0.74 -12.11 -17.43
CA ARG A 418 0.43 -11.48 -16.15
C ARG A 418 -0.47 -10.25 -16.30
N ILE A 419 -0.32 -9.47 -17.37
CA ILE A 419 -1.24 -8.38 -17.73
C ILE A 419 -2.66 -8.95 -17.97
N HIS A 420 -2.78 -9.97 -18.82
CA HIS A 420 -4.08 -10.58 -19.12
C HIS A 420 -4.77 -11.18 -17.89
N ASP A 421 -4.03 -11.93 -17.06
CA ASP A 421 -4.54 -12.52 -15.82
C ASP A 421 -5.08 -11.43 -14.89
N THR A 422 -4.33 -10.32 -14.73
CA THR A 422 -4.76 -9.18 -13.92
C THR A 422 -6.05 -8.55 -14.45
N PHE A 423 -6.17 -8.37 -15.77
CA PHE A 423 -7.36 -7.80 -16.39
C PHE A 423 -8.57 -8.73 -16.32
N ALA A 424 -8.37 -10.04 -16.38
CA ALA A 424 -9.43 -11.03 -16.19
C ALA A 424 -10.04 -10.90 -14.79
N VAL A 425 -9.21 -10.83 -13.75
CA VAL A 425 -9.70 -10.62 -12.38
C VAL A 425 -10.38 -9.26 -12.22
N ALA A 426 -9.85 -8.20 -12.84
CA ALA A 426 -10.47 -6.88 -12.79
C ALA A 426 -11.87 -6.87 -13.43
N ALA A 427 -12.06 -7.60 -14.54
CA ALA A 427 -13.35 -7.79 -15.17
C ALA A 427 -14.32 -8.57 -14.26
N ASP A 428 -13.85 -9.61 -13.56
CA ASP A 428 -14.67 -10.36 -12.60
C ASP A 428 -15.13 -9.49 -11.42
N VAL A 429 -14.23 -8.64 -10.91
CA VAL A 429 -14.54 -7.66 -9.85
C VAL A 429 -15.63 -6.69 -10.32
N ASP A 430 -15.49 -6.14 -11.53
CA ASP A 430 -16.46 -5.22 -12.12
C ASP A 430 -17.83 -5.89 -12.32
N ALA A 431 -17.85 -7.13 -12.81
CA ALA A 431 -19.08 -7.88 -13.05
C ALA A 431 -19.82 -8.28 -11.75
N GLU A 432 -19.09 -8.65 -10.69
CA GLU A 432 -19.70 -9.08 -9.42
C GLU A 432 -20.15 -7.90 -8.54
N THR A 433 -19.59 -6.71 -8.71
CA THR A 433 -19.89 -5.54 -7.86
C THR A 433 -21.37 -5.14 -7.89
N PRO A 434 -22.03 -4.96 -9.05
CA PRO A 434 -23.46 -4.64 -9.11
C PRO A 434 -24.35 -5.77 -8.56
N ALA A 435 -23.97 -7.02 -8.80
CA ALA A 435 -24.74 -8.20 -8.38
C ALA A 435 -24.71 -8.39 -6.85
N LEU A 436 -23.54 -8.18 -6.22
CA LEU A 436 -23.40 -8.23 -4.77
C LEU A 436 -24.16 -7.10 -4.10
N SER A 437 -24.03 -5.87 -4.60
CA SER A 437 -24.80 -4.73 -4.11
C SER A 437 -26.30 -5.03 -4.18
N ARG A 438 -26.81 -5.53 -5.33
CA ARG A 438 -28.22 -5.90 -5.48
C ARG A 438 -28.67 -6.98 -4.49
N LYS A 439 -27.89 -8.06 -4.32
CA LYS A 439 -28.22 -9.14 -3.35
C LYS A 439 -28.20 -8.66 -1.91
N LYS A 440 -27.28 -7.76 -1.54
CA LYS A 440 -27.22 -7.16 -0.21
C LYS A 440 -28.45 -6.29 0.08
N TRP A 441 -28.89 -5.50 -0.90
CA TRP A 441 -30.14 -4.72 -0.80
C TRP A 441 -31.38 -5.62 -0.72
N GLU A 442 -31.42 -6.74 -1.44
CA GLU A 442 -32.51 -7.73 -1.37
C GLU A 442 -32.56 -8.44 -0.01
N LEU A 443 -31.39 -8.77 0.57
CA LEU A 443 -31.27 -9.35 1.91
C LEU A 443 -31.71 -8.37 3.00
N LEU A 444 -31.31 -7.09 2.93
CA LEU A 444 -31.82 -6.04 3.82
C LEU A 444 -33.34 -5.96 3.80
N GLY A 445 -33.93 -5.99 2.60
CA GLY A 445 -35.39 -5.92 2.44
C GLY A 445 -36.15 -7.14 2.97
N ALA A 446 -35.46 -8.23 3.28
CA ALA A 446 -36.03 -9.47 3.81
C ALA A 446 -35.78 -9.66 5.32
N MET A 447 -34.98 -8.79 5.95
CA MET A 447 -34.63 -8.87 7.37
C MET A 447 -35.64 -8.14 8.27
N PRO A 448 -35.77 -8.54 9.56
CA PRO A 448 -36.40 -7.72 10.58
C PRO A 448 -35.73 -6.34 10.66
N SER A 449 -36.51 -5.29 10.94
CA SER A 449 -36.08 -3.88 10.89
C SER A 449 -34.79 -3.60 11.66
N MET A 450 -34.65 -4.16 12.86
CA MET A 450 -33.48 -3.93 13.72
C MET A 450 -32.19 -4.59 13.20
N ASP A 451 -32.33 -5.76 12.56
CA ASP A 451 -31.19 -6.46 11.93
C ASP A 451 -30.80 -5.77 10.62
N ALA A 452 -31.78 -5.26 9.87
CA ALA A 452 -31.57 -4.49 8.65
C ALA A 452 -30.85 -3.16 8.94
N ALA A 453 -31.23 -2.44 10.00
CA ALA A 453 -30.59 -1.19 10.41
C ALA A 453 -29.10 -1.39 10.74
N THR A 454 -28.77 -2.48 11.45
CA THR A 454 -27.38 -2.85 11.78
C THR A 454 -26.58 -3.20 10.52
N LYS A 455 -27.17 -3.97 9.59
CA LYS A 455 -26.53 -4.40 8.33
C LYS A 455 -26.46 -3.31 7.25
N TYR A 456 -27.28 -2.27 7.36
CA TYR A 456 -27.31 -1.15 6.43
C TYR A 456 -26.01 -0.34 6.45
N ILE A 457 -25.40 -0.17 7.62
CA ILE A 457 -24.12 0.52 7.79
C ILE A 457 -23.00 -0.20 7.03
N ASP A 458 -22.99 -1.54 7.04
CA ASP A 458 -22.03 -2.34 6.27
C ASP A 458 -22.18 -2.09 4.75
N ILE A 459 -23.43 -1.99 4.27
CA ILE A 459 -23.75 -1.78 2.85
C ILE A 459 -23.47 -0.34 2.42
N VAL A 460 -23.73 0.64 3.28
CA VAL A 460 -23.36 2.03 3.05
C VAL A 460 -21.85 2.19 3.05
N ASN A 461 -21.11 1.53 3.94
CA ASN A 461 -19.65 1.56 3.94
C ASN A 461 -19.01 0.95 2.70
N ASP A 462 -19.60 -0.11 2.13
CA ASP A 462 -19.14 -0.68 0.86
C ASP A 462 -19.31 0.28 -0.33
N VAL A 463 -20.33 1.15 -0.28
CA VAL A 463 -20.65 2.12 -1.34
C VAL A 463 -20.00 3.49 -1.08
N LEU A 464 -19.82 3.86 0.18
CA LEU A 464 -19.25 5.11 0.70
C LEU A 464 -18.23 4.77 1.82
N PRO A 465 -16.98 4.46 1.47
CA PRO A 465 -15.97 4.04 2.44
C PRO A 465 -15.67 5.16 3.46
N GLY A 466 -15.85 4.88 4.76
CA GLY A 466 -15.53 5.81 5.86
C GLY A 466 -16.73 6.41 6.61
N TRP A 467 -17.90 5.76 6.56
CA TRP A 467 -19.08 6.11 7.34
C TRP A 467 -19.02 5.49 8.75
N ASP A 468 -18.76 6.32 9.76
CA ASP A 468 -18.49 5.92 11.15
C ASP A 468 -19.46 6.53 12.20
N ALA A 469 -20.57 7.12 11.76
CA ALA A 469 -21.58 7.70 12.66
C ALA A 469 -22.65 6.68 13.10
N THR A 470 -22.77 6.44 14.41
CA THR A 470 -23.95 5.82 15.02
C THR A 470 -25.12 6.82 14.98
N PRO A 471 -26.36 6.40 14.65
CA PRO A 471 -27.52 7.28 14.76
C PRO A 471 -27.72 7.71 16.21
N GLY A 472 -27.74 9.03 16.44
CA GLY A 472 -28.14 9.62 17.72
C GLY A 472 -29.64 9.93 17.72
N PRO A 473 -30.25 10.15 18.89
CA PRO A 473 -31.70 10.19 19.08
C PRO A 473 -32.45 11.33 18.37
N ASP A 474 -31.75 12.30 17.76
CA ASP A 474 -32.35 13.45 17.07
C ASP A 474 -32.10 13.47 15.54
N LYS A 475 -31.72 12.34 14.93
CA LYS A 475 -31.38 12.28 13.49
C LYS A 475 -32.52 11.68 12.66
N PHE A 476 -33.00 12.44 11.68
CA PHE A 476 -33.79 11.89 10.58
C PHE A 476 -32.92 10.95 9.75
N PHE A 477 -33.43 9.76 9.47
CA PHE A 477 -32.76 8.76 8.66
C PHE A 477 -33.29 8.81 7.23
N PHE A 478 -32.40 8.85 6.24
CA PHE A 478 -32.76 8.91 4.83
C PHE A 478 -32.39 7.61 4.15
N VAL A 479 -33.38 6.93 3.57
CA VAL A 479 -33.14 5.75 2.74
C VAL A 479 -33.32 6.15 1.28
N LEU A 480 -32.23 6.04 0.52
CA LEU A 480 -32.27 6.18 -0.93
C LEU A 480 -32.90 4.91 -1.52
N LEU A 481 -34.15 5.02 -2.01
CA LEU A 481 -34.81 3.93 -2.73
C LEU A 481 -34.31 3.93 -4.18
N VAL A 482 -33.17 3.27 -4.41
CA VAL A 482 -32.49 3.17 -5.72
C VAL A 482 -33.44 2.63 -6.80
N ARG A 483 -34.37 1.76 -6.43
CA ARG A 483 -35.41 1.28 -7.34
C ARG A 483 -36.53 2.34 -7.41
N LYS A 484 -36.45 3.26 -8.39
CA LYS A 484 -37.43 4.31 -8.78
C LYS A 484 -37.04 5.78 -8.46
N GLY A 485 -35.76 6.07 -8.21
CA GLY A 485 -35.28 7.46 -8.14
C GLY A 485 -36.01 8.32 -7.11
N SER A 486 -36.23 7.77 -5.91
CA SER A 486 -36.97 8.44 -4.84
C SER A 486 -36.21 8.36 -3.50
N VAL A 487 -36.40 9.36 -2.64
CA VAL A 487 -35.87 9.45 -1.28
C VAL A 487 -37.01 9.33 -0.29
N GLY A 488 -36.92 8.37 0.62
CA GLY A 488 -37.81 8.27 1.78
C GLY A 488 -37.18 8.92 3.01
N ILE A 489 -37.93 9.78 3.70
CA ILE A 489 -37.60 10.34 5.01
C ILE A 489 -38.23 9.46 6.08
N TYR A 490 -37.42 8.96 6.99
CA TYR A 490 -37.84 8.17 8.15
C TYR A 490 -37.54 8.99 9.40
N THR A 491 -38.48 9.00 10.34
CA THR A 491 -38.32 9.70 11.62
C THR A 491 -37.46 8.90 12.59
N HIS A 492 -37.49 7.57 12.49
CA HIS A 492 -36.71 6.63 13.29
C HIS A 492 -36.27 5.42 12.45
N GLU A 493 -35.24 4.70 12.91
CA GLU A 493 -34.71 3.49 12.25
C GLU A 493 -35.73 2.33 12.19
N ASP A 494 -36.71 2.34 13.11
CA ASP A 494 -37.79 1.36 13.21
C ASP A 494 -39.00 1.65 12.32
N ASP A 495 -39.00 2.78 11.60
CA ASP A 495 -40.13 3.18 10.77
C ASP A 495 -40.24 2.25 9.54
N MET A 496 -41.31 1.43 9.53
CA MET A 496 -41.60 0.48 8.45
C MET A 496 -42.04 1.15 7.13
N ALA A 497 -42.35 2.44 7.17
CA ALA A 497 -42.69 3.24 6.00
C ALA A 497 -42.11 4.65 6.17
N PRO A 498 -41.59 5.26 5.09
CA PRO A 498 -41.12 6.63 5.13
C PRO A 498 -42.29 7.55 5.45
N VAL A 499 -42.08 8.47 6.38
CA VAL A 499 -43.03 9.52 6.71
C VAL A 499 -43.29 10.40 5.49
N GLU A 500 -42.27 10.58 4.63
CA GLU A 500 -42.41 11.30 3.35
C GLU A 500 -41.54 10.66 2.26
N VAL A 501 -42.06 10.59 1.02
CA VAL A 501 -41.31 10.10 -0.15
C VAL A 501 -41.25 11.18 -1.22
N TYR A 502 -40.05 11.47 -1.69
CA TYR A 502 -39.76 12.48 -2.70
C TYR A 502 -39.13 11.83 -3.93
N LYS A 503 -39.67 12.05 -5.13
CA LYS A 503 -38.96 11.71 -6.38
C LYS A 503 -37.77 12.65 -6.54
N LEU A 504 -36.66 12.23 -7.13
CA LEU A 504 -35.44 13.06 -7.21
C LEU A 504 -35.24 13.80 -8.55
N ALA A 505 -35.94 13.39 -9.61
CA ALA A 505 -35.91 14.10 -10.89
C ALA A 505 -36.46 15.52 -10.76
N GLY A 506 -35.73 16.53 -11.26
CA GLY A 506 -36.18 17.94 -11.27
C GLY A 506 -35.91 18.74 -9.98
N TYR A 507 -35.19 18.16 -9.01
CA TYR A 507 -34.79 18.87 -7.78
C TYR A 507 -33.53 19.72 -8.00
N THR A 508 -33.44 20.83 -7.26
CA THR A 508 -32.31 21.77 -7.24
C THR A 508 -31.88 22.02 -5.80
N ILE A 509 -30.57 22.08 -5.56
CA ILE A 509 -30.03 22.34 -4.21
C ILE A 509 -29.73 23.84 -4.09
N ARG A 510 -30.29 24.49 -3.07
CA ARG A 510 -29.99 25.89 -2.74
C ARG A 510 -29.52 26.00 -1.30
N VAL A 511 -28.26 26.40 -1.13
CA VAL A 511 -27.69 26.70 0.19
C VAL A 511 -28.09 28.13 0.58
N LYS A 512 -28.77 28.29 1.71
CA LYS A 512 -29.09 29.59 2.31
C LYS A 512 -28.43 29.67 3.68
N SER A 513 -27.58 30.68 3.88
CA SER A 513 -27.00 30.98 5.20
C SER A 513 -27.98 31.86 5.99
N GLU A 514 -28.50 31.36 7.10
CA GLU A 514 -29.35 32.14 8.02
C GLU A 514 -28.54 32.59 9.25
N LYS A 515 -28.66 33.89 9.59
CA LYS A 515 -27.86 34.56 10.63
C LYS A 515 -27.97 33.99 12.06
N ARG A 516 -28.90 33.06 12.34
CA ARG A 516 -29.19 32.57 13.70
C ARG A 516 -29.25 31.04 13.86
N ARG A 517 -29.01 30.26 12.81
CA ARG A 517 -28.94 28.79 12.88
C ARG A 517 -27.82 28.32 11.94
N PRO A 518 -26.65 27.93 12.47
CA PRO A 518 -25.59 27.47 11.60
C PRO A 518 -25.97 26.10 11.01
N HIS A 519 -25.77 25.96 9.70
CA HIS A 519 -25.85 24.71 8.94
C HIS A 519 -27.26 24.20 8.56
N GLN A 520 -28.01 25.00 7.80
CA GLN A 520 -29.23 24.54 7.11
C GLN A 520 -29.07 24.64 5.58
N PHE A 521 -29.65 23.70 4.83
CA PHE A 521 -29.76 23.79 3.37
C PHE A 521 -31.14 23.32 2.90
N LYS A 522 -31.53 23.80 1.72
CA LYS A 522 -32.87 23.59 1.15
C LYS A 522 -32.76 22.90 -0.20
N VAL A 523 -33.59 21.88 -0.42
CA VAL A 523 -33.73 21.21 -1.71
C VAL A 523 -35.10 21.57 -2.29
N GLU A 524 -35.12 22.16 -3.48
CA GLU A 524 -36.31 22.74 -4.13
C GLU A 524 -36.68 21.95 -5.38
N HIS A 525 -37.97 21.73 -5.61
CA HIS A 525 -38.51 21.15 -6.85
C HIS A 525 -39.57 22.09 -7.44
N ALA A 526 -39.78 22.04 -8.76
CA ALA A 526 -40.68 22.98 -9.45
C ALA A 526 -42.15 22.89 -8.98
N THR A 527 -42.61 21.71 -8.57
CA THR A 527 -44.02 21.45 -8.22
C THR A 527 -44.24 20.80 -6.85
N LEU A 528 -43.17 20.47 -6.12
CA LEU A 528 -43.25 19.75 -4.85
C LEU A 528 -42.82 20.62 -3.67
N THR A 529 -43.27 20.25 -2.48
CA THR A 529 -42.92 20.94 -1.24
C THR A 529 -41.40 20.92 -1.04
N PRO A 530 -40.76 22.08 -0.81
CA PRO A 530 -39.32 22.12 -0.62
C PRO A 530 -38.88 21.48 0.70
N ILE A 531 -37.82 20.68 0.63
CA ILE A 531 -37.24 19.98 1.78
C ILE A 531 -36.26 20.93 2.47
N ARG A 532 -36.35 21.07 3.80
CA ARG A 532 -35.43 21.87 4.61
C ARG A 532 -34.70 20.97 5.58
N LEU A 533 -33.38 21.02 5.55
CA LEU A 533 -32.53 20.14 6.34
C LEU A 533 -31.66 20.98 7.27
N CYS A 534 -31.48 20.48 8.49
CA CYS A 534 -30.61 21.05 9.50
C CYS A 534 -29.57 20.00 9.86
N VAL A 535 -28.30 20.40 9.90
CA VAL A 535 -27.19 19.51 10.22
C VAL A 535 -26.36 20.09 11.35
N SER A 536 -25.57 19.25 12.01
CA SER A 536 -24.81 19.61 13.20
C SER A 536 -23.46 20.23 12.90
N SER A 537 -22.95 20.11 11.65
CA SER A 537 -21.65 20.68 11.23
C SER A 537 -21.59 21.02 9.74
N LEU A 538 -20.62 21.86 9.34
CA LEU A 538 -20.32 22.13 7.92
C LEU A 538 -19.85 20.88 7.16
N ARG A 539 -19.14 19.98 7.85
CA ARG A 539 -18.67 18.73 7.25
C ARG A 539 -19.84 17.85 6.87
N GLU A 540 -20.76 17.64 7.81
CA GLU A 540 -22.00 16.92 7.57
C GLU A 540 -22.78 17.58 6.43
N MET A 541 -22.94 18.92 6.44
CA MET A 541 -23.60 19.65 5.34
C MET A 541 -23.02 19.30 3.96
N ASN A 542 -21.70 19.29 3.83
CA ASN A 542 -21.03 19.00 2.56
C ASN A 542 -21.28 17.55 2.12
N GLU A 543 -21.22 16.60 3.06
CA GLU A 543 -21.51 15.18 2.81
C GLU A 543 -22.95 15.00 2.29
N TRP A 544 -23.93 15.68 2.91
CA TRP A 544 -25.32 15.66 2.45
C TRP A 544 -25.50 16.27 1.06
N ILE A 545 -24.86 17.42 0.78
CA ILE A 545 -24.96 18.08 -0.52
C ILE A 545 -24.40 17.19 -1.64
N THR A 546 -23.26 16.53 -1.38
CA THR A 546 -22.65 15.59 -2.34
C THR A 546 -23.58 14.41 -2.64
N ALA A 547 -24.18 13.81 -1.60
CA ALA A 547 -25.09 12.69 -1.76
C ALA A 547 -26.35 13.08 -2.57
N PHE A 548 -26.95 14.23 -2.28
CA PHE A 548 -28.11 14.73 -3.04
C PHE A 548 -27.75 15.03 -4.50
N SER A 549 -26.58 15.63 -4.76
CA SER A 549 -26.14 15.94 -6.12
C SER A 549 -25.97 14.67 -6.96
N GLN A 550 -25.25 13.68 -6.43
CA GLN A 550 -25.04 12.40 -7.13
C GLN A 550 -26.35 11.67 -7.39
N ALA A 551 -27.31 11.76 -6.46
CA ALA A 551 -28.61 11.12 -6.61
C ALA A 551 -29.48 11.82 -7.69
N ILE A 552 -29.43 13.15 -7.77
CA ILE A 552 -30.09 13.91 -8.84
C ILE A 552 -29.47 13.56 -10.20
N ASP A 553 -28.14 13.52 -10.28
CA ASP A 553 -27.42 13.19 -11.52
C ASP A 553 -27.72 11.76 -12.00
N ALA A 554 -27.72 10.78 -11.08
CA ALA A 554 -28.09 9.40 -11.39
C ALA A 554 -29.54 9.26 -11.87
N CYS A 555 -30.46 10.05 -11.28
CA CYS A 555 -31.87 10.07 -11.71
C CYS A 555 -32.02 10.68 -13.11
N ASN A 556 -31.37 11.82 -13.36
CA ASN A 556 -31.38 12.48 -14.67
C ASN A 556 -30.78 11.58 -15.77
N ALA A 557 -29.70 10.86 -15.45
CA ALA A 557 -29.10 9.88 -16.37
C ALA A 557 -30.06 8.71 -16.65
N SER A 558 -30.77 8.21 -15.64
CA SER A 558 -31.76 7.13 -15.81
C SER A 558 -32.98 7.55 -16.64
N ASP A 559 -33.43 8.80 -16.55
CA ASP A 559 -34.53 9.31 -17.38
C ASP A 559 -34.09 9.51 -18.83
N THR A 560 -32.82 9.87 -19.05
CA THR A 560 -32.21 9.95 -20.40
C THR A 560 -32.15 8.57 -21.07
N ILE A 561 -31.74 7.54 -20.33
CA ILE A 561 -31.70 6.13 -20.80
C ILE A 561 -33.11 5.60 -21.13
N ARG A 562 -34.14 6.04 -20.40
CA ARG A 562 -35.54 5.69 -20.72
C ARG A 562 -36.07 6.43 -21.95
N GLY A 563 -35.62 7.65 -22.20
CA GLY A 563 -35.96 8.41 -23.41
C GLY A 563 -35.51 7.72 -24.70
N ASP A 564 -34.33 7.08 -24.70
CA ASP A 564 -33.79 6.36 -25.85
C ASP A 564 -34.45 4.99 -26.10
N SER A 565 -35.21 4.46 -25.12
CA SER A 565 -35.91 3.17 -25.24
C SER A 565 -37.31 3.23 -25.88
N ASN A 566 -37.75 4.40 -26.35
CA ASN A 566 -39.06 4.57 -27.00
C ASN A 566 -39.02 4.60 -28.54
N HIS A 567 -37.93 4.19 -29.18
CA HIS A 567 -37.87 3.96 -30.62
C HIS A 567 -37.47 2.51 -30.96
N VAL A 568 -38.30 1.55 -30.56
CA VAL A 568 -38.49 0.30 -31.32
C VAL A 568 -39.97 -0.11 -31.19
N VAL A 569 -40.75 0.21 -32.22
CA VAL A 569 -41.91 -0.59 -32.66
C VAL A 569 -41.55 -1.17 -34.01
#